data_AF-A0A534VCE3-F1
#
_entry.id   AF-A0A534VCE3-F1
#
_cell.length_a   1.000
_cell.length_b   1.000
_cell.length_c   1.000
_cell.angle_alpha   90.00
_cell.angle_beta   90.00
_cell.angle_gamma   90.00
#
_symmetry.space_group_name_H-M   'P 1'
#
loop_
_entity.id
_entity.type
_entity.pdbx_description
1 polymer ?
#
loop_
_entity_poly.entity_id
_entity_poly.type
_entity_poly.pdbx_seq_one_letter_code
_entity_poly.pdbx_strand_id
1 'polypeptide(L)'
;MPKRTRAPKTPTGKTCKQMSALILNYITDRLSPRLTRKFEQHLRICPDCVNFLNTYKKTVSVAGSISYSAIPTKVRNNVLAFLRKKMQRILACLFCLASQFTS
;
A
#
# COMPACT_ATOMS: atom_id res chain seq x y z
N MET A 1 6.59 0.14 -40.94
CA MET A 1 6.47 -0.79 -39.79
C MET A 1 5.02 -1.24 -39.68
N PRO A 2 4.69 -2.54 -39.83
CA PRO A 2 3.30 -2.99 -39.73
C PRO A 2 2.79 -2.88 -38.28
N LYS A 3 1.67 -2.18 -38.09
CA LYS A 3 1.00 -2.07 -36.78
C LYS A 3 0.52 -3.45 -36.36
N ARG A 4 1.11 -3.98 -35.30
CA ARG A 4 0.73 -5.24 -34.67
C ARG A 4 -0.61 -5.05 -33.94
N THR A 5 -1.72 -5.24 -34.64
CA THR A 5 -3.06 -5.22 -34.05
C THR A 5 -3.30 -6.51 -33.29
N ARG A 6 -3.41 -6.41 -31.95
CA ARG A 6 -3.67 -7.55 -31.08
C ARG A 6 -5.17 -7.84 -31.09
N ALA A 7 -5.56 -9.02 -31.56
CA ALA A 7 -6.95 -9.48 -31.52
C ALA A 7 -7.48 -9.49 -30.06
N PRO A 8 -8.78 -9.21 -29.83
CA PRO A 8 -9.36 -9.22 -28.49
C PRO A 8 -9.36 -10.64 -27.95
N LYS A 9 -8.57 -10.92 -26.91
CA LYS A 9 -8.68 -12.17 -26.16
C LYS A 9 -9.79 -12.01 -25.13
N THR A 10 -10.90 -12.72 -25.31
CA THR A 10 -11.94 -12.87 -24.28
C THR A 10 -11.31 -13.62 -23.10
N PRO A 11 -11.09 -12.99 -21.93
CA PRO A 11 -10.39 -13.66 -20.83
C PRO A 11 -11.39 -14.55 -20.10
N THR A 12 -11.26 -15.87 -20.25
CA THR A 12 -11.97 -16.88 -19.45
C THR A 12 -11.35 -17.06 -18.04
N GLY A 13 -10.39 -16.20 -17.67
CA GLY A 13 -9.72 -16.20 -16.37
C GLY A 13 -9.57 -14.80 -15.79
N LYS A 14 -9.26 -14.71 -14.49
CA LYS A 14 -8.97 -13.41 -13.83
C LYS A 14 -7.92 -12.65 -14.63
N THR A 15 -8.18 -11.37 -14.86
CA THR A 15 -7.21 -10.50 -15.53
C THR A 15 -5.93 -10.37 -14.69
N CYS A 16 -4.82 -10.01 -15.33
CA CYS A 16 -3.55 -9.76 -14.63
C CYS A 16 -3.73 -8.76 -13.47
N LYS A 17 -4.54 -7.71 -13.68
CA LYS A 17 -4.87 -6.70 -12.66
C LYS A 17 -5.62 -7.29 -11.47
N GLN A 18 -6.58 -8.18 -11.72
CA GLN A 18 -7.34 -8.83 -10.65
C GLN A 18 -6.45 -9.78 -9.83
N MET A 19 -5.52 -10.48 -10.49
CA MET A 19 -4.60 -11.40 -9.81
C MET A 19 -3.59 -10.65 -8.95
N SER A 20 -2.99 -9.58 -9.49
CA SER A 20 -2.05 -8.76 -8.72
C SER A 20 -2.73 -8.06 -7.54
N ALA A 21 -3.95 -7.56 -7.71
CA ALA A 21 -4.72 -6.98 -6.62
C ALA A 21 -5.03 -8.00 -5.52
N LEU A 22 -5.38 -9.24 -5.87
CA LEU A 22 -5.62 -10.30 -4.89
C LEU A 22 -4.35 -10.59 -4.07
N ILE A 23 -3.21 -10.72 -4.72
CA ILE A 23 -1.95 -11.03 -4.03
C ILE A 23 -1.48 -9.85 -3.20
N LEU A 24 -1.58 -8.62 -3.72
CA LEU A 24 -1.22 -7.41 -2.99
C LEU A 24 -2.06 -7.25 -1.73
N ASN A 25 -3.38 -7.45 -1.84
CA ASN A 25 -4.25 -7.40 -0.68
C ASN A 25 -3.93 -8.53 0.32
N TYR A 26 -3.43 -9.69 -0.14
CA TYR A 26 -3.06 -10.79 0.76
C TYR A 26 -1.81 -10.45 1.57
N ILE A 27 -0.76 -9.96 0.91
CA ILE A 27 0.50 -9.61 1.60
C ILE A 27 0.38 -8.34 2.45
N THR A 28 -0.69 -7.55 2.30
CA THR A 28 -0.95 -6.35 3.09
C THR A 28 -2.08 -6.53 4.12
N ASP A 29 -2.53 -7.77 4.35
CA ASP A 29 -3.60 -8.12 5.29
C ASP A 29 -4.93 -7.37 5.03
N ARG A 30 -5.23 -7.09 3.76
CA ARG A 30 -6.45 -6.41 3.28
C ARG A 30 -7.49 -7.34 2.67
N LEU A 31 -7.25 -8.65 2.64
CA LEU A 31 -8.30 -9.62 2.26
C LEU A 31 -9.32 -9.77 3.37
N SER A 32 -10.58 -9.98 2.99
CA SER A 32 -11.59 -10.41 3.96
C SER A 32 -11.25 -11.83 4.47
N PRO A 33 -11.59 -12.18 5.74
CA PRO A 33 -11.22 -13.47 6.33
C PRO A 33 -11.68 -14.69 5.52
N ARG A 34 -12.87 -14.59 4.92
CA ARG A 34 -13.42 -15.64 4.03
C ARG A 34 -12.55 -15.84 2.79
N LEU A 35 -12.05 -14.75 2.21
CA LEU A 35 -11.25 -14.78 0.99
C LEU A 35 -9.81 -15.23 1.30
N THR A 36 -9.24 -14.79 2.43
CA THR A 36 -7.94 -15.26 2.95
C THR A 36 -7.93 -16.77 3.09
N ARG A 37 -8.91 -17.35 3.79
CA ARG A 37 -9.00 -18.80 3.97
C ARG A 37 -9.07 -19.57 2.65
N LYS A 38 -9.87 -19.09 1.69
CA LYS A 38 -9.96 -19.70 0.36
C LYS A 38 -8.63 -19.63 -0.40
N PHE A 39 -7.93 -18.51 -0.28
CA PHE A 39 -6.64 -18.34 -0.95
C PHE A 39 -5.56 -19.23 -0.32
N GLU A 40 -5.51 -19.32 1.01
CA GLU A 40 -4.61 -20.22 1.72
C GLU A 40 -4.89 -21.69 1.41
N GLN A 41 -6.16 -22.09 1.31
CA GLN A 41 -6.54 -23.43 0.87
C GLN A 41 -5.98 -23.73 -0.52
N HIS A 42 -6.04 -22.76 -1.45
CA HIS A 42 -5.47 -22.91 -2.78
C HIS A 42 -3.93 -23.02 -2.75
N LEU A 43 -3.26 -22.21 -1.92
CA LEU A 43 -1.80 -22.27 -1.76
C LEU A 43 -1.32 -23.64 -1.22
N ARG A 44 -2.15 -24.37 -0.48
CA ARG A 44 -1.83 -25.72 -0.01
C ARG A 44 -1.81 -26.78 -1.12
N ILE A 45 -2.50 -26.53 -2.23
CA ILE A 45 -2.69 -27.53 -3.31
C ILE A 45 -2.05 -27.12 -4.64
N CYS A 46 -1.56 -25.89 -4.77
CA CYS A 46 -1.01 -25.37 -6.02
C CYS A 46 0.40 -24.79 -5.81
N PRO A 47 1.46 -25.59 -6.09
CA PRO A 47 2.85 -25.14 -5.93
C PRO A 47 3.21 -23.97 -6.84
N ASP A 48 2.62 -23.87 -8.04
CA ASP A 48 2.85 -22.76 -8.96
C ASP A 48 2.40 -21.42 -8.38
N CYS A 49 1.25 -21.40 -7.70
CA CYS A 49 0.77 -20.19 -7.03
C CYS A 49 1.60 -19.82 -5.81
N VAL A 50 2.17 -20.80 -5.10
CA VAL A 50 3.15 -20.55 -4.04
C VAL A 50 4.42 -19.91 -4.62
N ASN A 51 4.95 -20.46 -5.71
CA ASN A 51 6.12 -19.91 -6.40
C ASN A 51 5.88 -18.50 -6.93
N PHE A 52 4.70 -18.25 -7.49
CA PHE A 52 4.29 -16.93 -7.95
C PHE A 52 4.19 -15.93 -6.80
N LEU A 53 3.55 -16.31 -5.68
CA LEU A 53 3.46 -15.48 -4.48
C LEU A 53 4.85 -15.12 -3.92
N ASN A 54 5.76 -16.09 -3.85
CA ASN A 54 7.12 -15.88 -3.39
C ASN A 54 7.89 -14.92 -4.29
N THR A 55 7.73 -15.06 -5.60
CA THR A 55 8.32 -14.13 -6.59
C THR A 55 7.75 -12.73 -6.42
N TYR A 56 6.43 -12.61 -6.28
CA TYR A 56 5.77 -11.32 -6.09
C TYR A 56 6.23 -10.61 -4.81
N LYS A 57 6.34 -11.34 -3.70
CA LYS A 57 6.88 -10.82 -2.43
C LYS A 57 8.30 -10.26 -2.60
N LYS A 58 9.17 -10.98 -3.31
CA LYS A 58 10.53 -10.50 -3.65
C LYS A 58 10.48 -9.23 -4.49
N THR A 59 9.64 -9.18 -5.53
CA THR A 59 9.50 -7.99 -6.38
C THR A 59 9.07 -6.77 -5.58
N VAL A 60 8.09 -6.91 -4.68
CA VAL A 60 7.64 -5.81 -3.81
C VAL A 60 8.74 -5.38 -2.85
N SER A 61 9.45 -6.33 -2.25
CA SER A 61 10.57 -6.04 -1.34
C SER A 61 11.70 -5.30 -2.07
N VAL A 62 12.12 -5.77 -3.25
CA VAL A 62 13.15 -5.11 -4.06
C VAL A 62 12.67 -3.71 -4.48
N ALA A 63 11.45 -3.59 -4.99
CA ALA A 63 10.89 -2.30 -5.39
C ALA A 63 10.82 -1.30 -4.22
N GLY A 64 10.47 -1.76 -3.02
CA GLY A 64 10.48 -0.95 -1.80
C GLY A 64 11.89 -0.63 -1.27
N SER A 65 12.87 -1.47 -1.56
CA SER A 65 14.28 -1.27 -1.19
C SER A 65 14.99 -0.24 -2.08
N ILE A 66 14.43 0.07 -3.25
CA ILE A 66 14.86 1.20 -4.08
C ILE A 66 14.54 2.46 -3.28
N SER A 67 15.52 2.90 -2.48
CA SER A 67 15.43 4.12 -1.71
C SER A 67 15.11 5.25 -2.68
N TYR A 68 13.92 5.84 -2.53
CA TYR A 68 13.73 7.25 -2.86
C TYR A 68 14.95 7.96 -2.27
N SER A 69 15.70 8.70 -3.08
CA SER A 69 16.90 9.43 -2.62
C SER A 69 16.61 10.02 -1.25
N ALA A 70 17.45 9.68 -0.26
CA ALA A 70 17.19 9.96 1.15
C ALA A 70 16.62 11.38 1.28
N ILE A 71 15.36 11.49 1.75
CA ILE A 71 14.65 12.78 1.80
C ILE A 71 15.61 13.80 2.41
N PRO A 72 15.99 14.87 1.69
CA PRO A 72 16.98 15.81 2.19
C PRO A 72 16.58 16.29 3.58
N THR A 73 17.51 16.25 4.53
CA THR A 73 17.23 16.53 5.95
C THR A 73 16.54 17.88 6.14
N LYS A 74 16.86 18.86 5.28
CA LYS A 74 16.20 20.17 5.25
C LYS A 74 14.69 20.08 4.99
N VAL A 75 14.26 19.30 4.00
CA VAL A 75 12.83 19.12 3.68
C VAL A 75 12.11 18.44 4.83
N ARG A 76 12.71 17.37 5.39
CA ARG A 76 12.18 16.66 6.57
C ARG A 76 11.99 17.62 7.75
N ASN A 77 13.01 18.40 8.08
CA ASN A 77 13.00 19.33 9.20
C ASN A 77 11.95 20.44 9.01
N ASN A 78 11.83 20.98 7.80
CA ASN A 78 10.86 22.02 7.50
C ASN A 78 9.42 21.51 7.67
N VAL A 79 9.12 20.31 7.19
CA VAL A 79 7.79 19.68 7.35
C VAL A 79 7.50 19.42 8.83
N LEU A 80 8.45 18.84 9.58
CA LEU A 80 8.28 18.60 11.01
C LEU A 80 8.08 19.88 11.81
N ALA A 81 8.85 20.93 11.51
CA ALA A 81 8.71 22.24 12.16
C ALA A 81 7.34 22.86 11.89
N PHE A 82 6.86 22.79 10.64
CA PHE A 82 5.53 23.26 10.27
C PHE A 82 4.41 22.51 11.02
N LEU A 83 4.48 21.17 11.05
CA LEU A 83 3.49 20.34 11.74
C LEU A 83 3.47 20.62 13.25
N ARG A 84 4.64 20.70 13.90
CA ARG A 84 4.76 21.06 15.32
C ARG A 84 4.15 22.42 15.61
N LYS A 85 4.48 23.44 14.82
CA LYS A 85 3.91 24.79 14.98
C LYS A 85 2.39 24.78 14.84
N LYS A 86 1.84 24.02 13.89
CA LYS A 86 0.38 23.91 13.71
C LYS A 86 -0.28 23.20 14.89
N MET A 87 0.30 22.11 15.39
CA MET A 87 -0.20 21.40 16.58
C MET A 87 -0.14 22.28 17.83
N GLN A 88 0.96 23.00 18.06
CA GLN A 88 1.09 23.93 19.19
C GLN A 88 0.03 25.03 19.15
N ARG A 89 -0.27 25.58 17.97
CA ARG A 89 -1.34 26.57 17.81
C ARG A 89 -2.72 25.98 18.12
N ILE A 90 -2.99 24.75 17.68
CA ILE A 90 -4.25 24.05 17.98
C ILE A 90 -4.37 23.84 19.50
N LEU A 91 -3.32 23.32 20.13
CA LEU A 91 -3.29 23.09 21.59
C LEU A 91 -3.43 24.39 22.38
N ALA A 92 -2.74 25.46 21.99
CA ALA A 92 -2.87 26.77 22.63
C ALA A 92 -4.28 27.35 22.48
N CYS A 93 -4.92 27.16 21.32
CA CYS A 93 -6.30 27.60 21.09
C CYS A 93 -7.29 26.81 21.97
N LEU A 94 -7.12 25.48 22.07
CA LEU A 94 -7.93 24.63 22.95
C LEU A 94 -7.75 24.99 24.43
N PHE A 95 -6.52 25.26 24.85
CA PHE A 95 -6.23 25.69 26.22
C PHE A 95 -6.85 27.06 26.53
N CYS A 96 -6.77 28.02 25.60
CA CYS A 96 -7.39 29.34 25.73
C CYS A 96 -8.92 29.28 25.76
N LEU A 97 -9.53 28.38 24.99
CA LEU A 97 -10.98 28.14 25.02
C LEU A 97 -11.41 27.48 26.34
N ALA A 98 -10.63 26.55 26.88
CA ALA A 98 -10.90 25.94 28.17
C ALA A 98 -10.77 26.93 29.34
N SER A 99 -9.79 27.85 29.29
CA SER A 99 -9.62 28.88 30.33
C SER A 99 -10.70 29.97 30.32
N GLN A 100 -11.36 30.22 29.19
CA GLN A 100 -12.46 31.19 29.09
C GLN A 100 -13.79 30.67 29.65
N PHE A 101 -13.92 29.37 29.92
CA PHE A 101 -15.16 28.74 30.42
C PHE A 101 -15.11 28.40 31.92
N THR A 102 -13.99 28.70 32.59
CA THR A 102 -13.76 28.40 34.02
C THR A 102 -13.71 29.67 34.88
N SER A 103 -14.37 30.75 34.43
CA SER A 103 -14.51 32.02 35.16
C SER A 103 -15.95 32.50 35.12
#